data_AF-A0A1Q6YNI7-F1
#
_entry.id   AF-A0A1Q6YNI7-F1
#
_cell.length_a   1.000
_cell.length_b   1.000
_cell.length_c   1.000
_cell.angle_alpha   90.00
_cell.angle_beta   90.00
_cell.angle_gamma   90.00
#
_symmetry.space_group_name_H-M   'P 1'
#
loop_
_entity.id
_entity.type
_entity.pdbx_description
1 polymer ?
#
loop_
_entity_poly.entity_id
_entity_poly.type
_entity_poly.pdbx_seq_one_letter_code
_entity_poly.pdbx_strand_id
1 'polypeptide(L)'
;MAARISSVRNDYRCTIDRNQSGKYCVRIQARYPRHAWTLGVFFLASSFDRAMKRLEDALDFLQRQEEKLWFWGVDRAEDMGFSAEFLKEAGLFLDRRNEFPRKATSISLAPERQVPAFVLGPMRRGLAESVEMSRSAAAVGD
;
A
#
# COMPACT_ATOMS: atom_id res chain seq x y z
N MET A 1 2.59 11.20 35.42
CA MET A 1 3.38 10.13 34.76
C MET A 1 3.15 10.26 33.27
N ALA A 2 4.06 10.92 32.55
CA ALA A 2 3.94 11.06 31.10
C ALA A 2 4.13 9.67 30.47
N ALA A 3 3.08 9.11 29.89
CA ALA A 3 3.18 7.88 29.14
C ALA A 3 4.28 8.07 28.09
N ARG A 4 5.28 7.18 28.09
CA ARG A 4 6.20 7.06 26.97
C ARG A 4 5.32 6.81 25.74
N ILE A 5 5.09 7.83 24.92
CA ILE A 5 4.49 7.68 23.61
C ILE A 5 5.47 6.79 22.87
N SER A 6 5.17 5.50 22.81
CA SER A 6 5.91 4.59 21.95
C SER A 6 5.82 5.19 20.56
N SER A 7 6.98 5.39 19.93
CA SER A 7 7.11 5.90 18.56
C SER A 7 6.64 4.82 17.56
N VAL A 8 5.44 4.28 17.77
CA VAL A 8 4.82 3.31 16.88
C VAL A 8 4.59 4.03 15.57
N ARG A 9 5.09 3.45 14.47
CA ARG A 9 4.91 3.96 13.12
C ARG A 9 4.25 2.89 12.30
N ASN A 10 3.31 3.28 11.46
CA ASN A 10 2.75 2.44 10.43
C ASN A 10 3.77 2.31 9.31
N ASP A 11 3.98 1.08 8.84
CA ASP A 11 4.89 0.80 7.75
C ASP A 11 4.10 0.43 6.51
N TYR A 12 4.38 1.12 5.41
CA TYR A 12 3.78 0.86 4.11
C TYR A 12 4.85 0.37 3.15
N ARG A 13 4.71 -0.86 2.69
CA ARG A 13 5.57 -1.43 1.63
C ARG A 13 4.79 -1.41 0.33
N CYS A 14 5.36 -0.80 -0.70
CA CYS A 14 4.73 -0.62 -1.99
C CYS A 14 5.55 -1.28 -3.09
N THR A 15 4.85 -1.92 -4.02
CA THR A 15 5.43 -2.52 -5.22
C THR A 15 4.58 -2.12 -6.41
N ILE A 16 5.21 -2.05 -7.58
CA ILE A 16 4.56 -1.75 -8.84
C ILE A 16 5.10 -2.69 -9.90
N ASP A 17 4.21 -3.22 -10.73
CA ASP A 17 4.58 -4.02 -11.89
C ASP A 17 3.55 -3.85 -13.00
N ARG A 18 3.89 -4.20 -14.24
CA ARG A 18 2.92 -4.21 -15.34
C ARG A 18 2.29 -5.60 -15.48
N ASN A 19 0.97 -5.65 -15.45
CA ASN A 19 0.26 -6.88 -15.74
C ASN A 19 0.27 -7.19 -17.26
N GLN A 20 -0.23 -8.38 -17.62
CA GLN A 20 -0.31 -8.83 -19.02
C GLN A 20 -1.15 -7.91 -19.92
N SER A 21 -2.07 -7.13 -19.36
CA SER A 21 -2.87 -6.14 -20.08
C SER A 21 -2.19 -4.76 -20.19
N GLY A 22 -0.93 -4.65 -19.79
CA GLY A 22 -0.15 -3.40 -19.79
C GLY A 22 -0.54 -2.39 -18.69
N LYS A 23 -1.46 -2.73 -17.78
CA LYS A 23 -1.82 -1.87 -16.65
C LYS A 23 -0.79 -2.00 -15.53
N TYR A 24 -0.50 -0.89 -14.86
CA TYR A 24 0.27 -0.92 -13.63
C TYR A 24 -0.56 -1.53 -12.51
N CYS A 25 -0.07 -2.62 -11.92
CA CYS A 25 -0.57 -3.19 -10.68
C CYS A 25 0.30 -2.69 -9.53
N VAL A 26 -0.30 -1.89 -8.64
CA VAL A 26 0.35 -1.43 -7.42
C VAL A 26 -0.16 -2.26 -6.26
N ARG A 27 0.75 -2.85 -5.49
CA ARG A 27 0.43 -3.59 -4.26
C ARG A 27 0.96 -2.82 -3.06
N ILE A 28 0.18 -2.75 -1.99
CA ILE A 28 0.54 -2.10 -0.74
C ILE A 28 0.35 -3.11 0.39
N GLN A 29 1.36 -3.28 1.22
CA GLN A 29 1.26 -3.97 2.50
C GLN A 29 1.38 -2.92 3.61
N ALA A 30 0.28 -2.67 4.31
CA ALA A 30 0.22 -1.79 5.46
C ALA A 30 0.37 -2.62 6.74
N ARG A 31 1.36 -2.28 7.55
CA ARG A 31 1.56 -2.87 8.88
C ARG A 31 1.19 -1.83 9.92
N TYR A 32 0.24 -2.19 10.78
CA TYR A 32 -0.28 -1.37 11.87
C TYR A 32 0.16 -1.98 13.21
N PRO A 33 1.30 -1.56 13.78
CA PRO A 33 1.84 -2.24 14.96
C PRO A 33 1.00 -1.98 16.22
N ARG A 34 0.22 -0.87 16.26
CA ARG A 34 -0.74 -0.59 17.33
C ARG A 34 -1.73 -1.73 17.52
N HIS A 35 -2.11 -2.37 16.41
CA HIS A 35 -3.12 -3.43 16.37
C HIS A 35 -2.55 -4.82 16.11
N ALA A 36 -1.22 -4.95 16.01
CA ALA A 36 -0.55 -6.17 15.55
C ALA A 36 -1.12 -6.74 14.23
N TRP A 37 -1.59 -5.85 13.33
CA TRP A 37 -2.34 -6.22 12.13
C TRP A 37 -1.61 -5.83 10.85
N THR A 38 -1.77 -6.65 9.81
CA THR A 38 -1.22 -6.38 8.47
C THR A 38 -2.33 -6.51 7.43
N LEU A 39 -2.47 -5.47 6.62
CA LEU A 39 -3.44 -5.40 5.54
C LEU A 39 -2.73 -5.35 4.18
N GLY A 40 -3.03 -6.32 3.32
CA GLY A 40 -2.63 -6.29 1.91
C GLY A 40 -3.73 -5.69 1.04
N VAL A 41 -3.40 -4.69 0.23
CA VAL A 41 -4.31 -4.12 -0.79
C VAL A 41 -3.60 -3.93 -2.12
N PHE A 42 -4.38 -3.82 -3.19
CA PHE A 42 -3.85 -3.46 -4.50
C PHE A 42 -4.83 -2.60 -5.29
N PHE A 43 -4.32 -1.94 -6.33
CA PHE A 43 -5.13 -1.29 -7.36
C PHE A 43 -4.45 -1.38 -8.72
N LEU A 44 -5.22 -1.05 -9.76
CA LEU A 44 -4.74 -0.95 -11.14
C LEU A 44 -4.78 0.49 -11.64
N ALA A 45 -3.80 0.85 -12.47
CA ALA A 45 -3.75 2.15 -13.15
C ALA A 45 -3.26 1.99 -14.59
N SER A 46 -3.78 2.83 -15.50
CA SER A 46 -3.44 2.78 -16.93
C SER A 46 -2.14 3.52 -17.27
N SER A 47 -1.62 4.38 -16.38
CA SER A 47 -0.36 5.08 -16.56
C SER A 47 0.38 5.20 -15.23
N PHE A 48 1.68 5.49 -15.30
CA PHE A 48 2.52 5.62 -14.11
C PHE A 48 2.08 6.81 -13.25
N ASP A 49 1.79 7.97 -13.85
CA ASP A 49 1.35 9.14 -13.10
C ASP A 49 0.00 8.93 -12.40
N ARG A 50 -0.94 8.22 -13.07
CA ARG A 50 -2.19 7.79 -12.43
C ARG A 50 -1.92 6.81 -11.29
N ALA A 51 -0.93 5.93 -11.44
CA ALA A 51 -0.53 5.02 -10.37
C ALA A 51 0.02 5.77 -9.16
N MET A 52 0.86 6.78 -9.38
CA MET A 52 1.46 7.58 -8.29
C MET A 52 0.41 8.42 -7.57
N LYS A 53 -0.47 9.10 -8.30
CA LYS A 53 -1.57 9.86 -7.70
C LYS A 53 -2.48 8.95 -6.86
N ARG A 54 -2.86 7.80 -7.41
CA ARG A 54 -3.71 6.84 -6.68
C ARG A 54 -2.99 6.20 -5.49
N LEU A 55 -1.66 6.05 -5.55
CA LEU A 55 -0.87 5.60 -4.42
C LEU A 55 -0.89 6.62 -3.28
N GLU A 56 -0.76 7.90 -3.58
CA GLU A 56 -0.89 8.98 -2.58
C GLU A 56 -2.26 8.95 -1.90
N ASP A 57 -3.35 8.93 -2.68
CA ASP A 57 -4.71 8.84 -2.16
C ASP A 57 -4.91 7.57 -1.30
N ALA A 58 -4.37 6.44 -1.75
CA ALA A 58 -4.44 5.17 -1.05
C ALA A 58 -3.69 5.21 0.31
N LEU A 59 -2.47 5.75 0.33
CA LEU A 59 -1.69 5.85 1.56
C LEU A 59 -2.37 6.78 2.56
N ASP A 60 -2.93 7.91 2.11
CA ASP A 60 -3.68 8.82 2.97
C ASP A 60 -4.95 8.17 3.53
N PHE A 61 -5.70 7.44 2.70
CA PHE A 61 -6.86 6.66 3.15
C PHE A 61 -6.48 5.61 4.20
N LEU A 62 -5.49 4.76 3.90
CA LEU A 62 -5.04 3.67 4.78
C LEU A 62 -4.55 4.21 6.13
N GLN A 63 -3.92 5.37 6.12
CA GLN A 63 -3.41 6.03 7.31
C GLN A 63 -4.53 6.68 8.14
N ARG A 64 -5.51 7.33 7.49
CA ARG A 64 -6.63 7.99 8.18
C ARG A 64 -7.67 7.02 8.72
N GLN A 65 -7.83 5.88 8.06
CA GLN A 65 -8.87 4.91 8.40
C GLN A 65 -8.33 3.69 9.16
N GLU A 66 -7.10 3.74 9.71
CA GLU A 66 -6.46 2.63 10.46
C GLU A 66 -7.43 1.96 11.45
N GLU A 67 -7.99 2.72 12.40
CA GLU A 67 -8.88 2.20 13.44
C GLU A 67 -10.12 1.52 12.85
N LYS A 68 -10.73 2.11 11.81
CA LYS A 68 -11.89 1.49 11.14
C LYS A 68 -11.48 0.23 10.39
N LEU A 69 -10.43 0.30 9.58
CA LEU A 69 -9.92 -0.83 8.81
C LEU A 69 -9.58 -2.00 9.73
N TRP A 70 -8.95 -1.73 10.86
CA TRP A 70 -8.66 -2.73 11.87
C TRP A 70 -9.94 -3.31 12.47
N PHE A 71 -10.85 -2.46 12.97
CA PHE A 71 -12.11 -2.90 13.58
C PHE A 71 -12.91 -3.83 12.66
N TRP A 72 -13.00 -3.49 11.37
CA TRP A 72 -13.71 -4.32 10.38
C TRP A 72 -12.87 -5.50 9.86
N GLY A 73 -11.55 -5.40 9.90
CA GLY A 73 -10.63 -6.36 9.29
C GLY A 73 -10.13 -7.46 10.23
N VAL A 74 -10.18 -7.26 11.55
CA VAL A 74 -9.72 -8.22 12.55
C VAL A 74 -10.85 -9.06 13.13
N ASP A 75 -12.07 -8.53 13.25
CA ASP A 75 -13.14 -9.15 14.06
C ASP A 75 -14.11 -10.05 13.26
N ARG A 76 -13.94 -10.20 11.94
CA ARG A 76 -14.82 -11.04 11.10
C ARG A 76 -14.05 -11.88 10.09
N ALA A 77 -13.43 -12.94 10.59
CA ALA A 77 -12.86 -14.01 9.75
C ALA A 77 -13.89 -14.64 8.79
N GLU A 78 -15.19 -14.44 9.03
CA GLU A 78 -16.28 -14.97 8.18
C GLU A 78 -16.99 -13.90 7.34
N ASP A 79 -16.77 -12.59 7.57
CA ASP A 79 -17.52 -11.53 6.87
C ASP A 79 -16.64 -10.33 6.46
N MET A 80 -15.59 -10.63 5.70
CA MET A 80 -14.72 -9.62 5.07
C MET A 80 -15.45 -8.75 4.03
N GLY A 81 -16.75 -9.00 3.75
CA GLY A 81 -17.54 -8.31 2.73
C GLY A 81 -17.61 -6.79 2.94
N PHE A 82 -17.84 -6.34 4.18
CA PHE A 82 -17.94 -4.92 4.49
C PHE A 82 -16.59 -4.20 4.34
N SER A 83 -15.49 -4.83 4.79
CA SER A 83 -14.14 -4.29 4.62
C SER A 83 -13.75 -4.18 3.14
N ALA A 84 -14.20 -5.12 2.30
CA ALA A 84 -13.94 -5.12 0.87
C ALA A 84 -14.70 -4.00 0.15
N GLU A 85 -15.97 -3.76 0.48
CA GLU A 85 -16.72 -2.63 -0.09
C GLU A 85 -16.18 -1.28 0.39
N PHE A 86 -15.79 -1.15 1.66
CA PHE A 86 -15.16 0.06 2.18
C PHE A 86 -13.82 0.37 1.48
N LEU A 87 -13.00 -0.65 1.19
CA LEU A 87 -11.79 -0.49 0.38
C LEU A 87 -12.13 -0.08 -1.05
N LYS A 88 -13.17 -0.65 -1.65
CA LYS A 88 -13.59 -0.39 -3.02
C LYS A 88 -14.12 1.04 -3.22
N GLU A 89 -14.72 1.66 -2.20
CA GLU A 89 -15.05 3.09 -2.20
C GLU A 89 -13.80 3.98 -2.37
N ALA A 90 -12.67 3.57 -1.79
CA ALA A 90 -11.36 4.19 -2.02
C ALA A 90 -10.65 3.68 -3.29
N GLY A 91 -11.30 2.83 -4.08
CA GLY A 91 -10.72 2.18 -5.25
C GLY A 91 -9.61 1.19 -4.91
N LEU A 92 -9.62 0.59 -3.74
CA LEU A 92 -8.69 -0.44 -3.31
C LEU A 92 -9.37 -1.81 -3.31
N PHE A 93 -8.57 -2.85 -3.51
CA PHE A 93 -9.01 -4.23 -3.42
C PHE A 93 -8.13 -4.98 -2.44
N LEU A 94 -8.70 -5.96 -1.73
CA LEU A 94 -7.93 -6.84 -0.87
C LEU A 94 -6.91 -7.64 -1.70
N ASP A 95 -5.66 -7.61 -1.25
CA ASP A 95 -4.59 -8.41 -1.83
C ASP A 95 -4.54 -9.79 -1.16
N ARG A 96 -5.21 -10.77 -1.77
CA ARG A 96 -5.28 -12.16 -1.28
C ARG A 96 -4.12 -13.05 -1.74
N ARG A 97 -3.09 -12.49 -2.39
CA ARG A 97 -1.92 -13.26 -2.81
C ARG A 97 -1.09 -13.62 -1.58
N ASN A 98 -0.69 -14.90 -1.47
CA ASN A 98 0.04 -15.43 -0.31
C ASN A 98 1.38 -14.72 -0.05
N GLU A 99 2.04 -14.22 -1.09
CA GLU A 99 3.35 -13.59 -0.98
C GLU A 99 3.34 -12.13 -1.41
N PHE A 100 3.95 -11.27 -0.59
CA PHE A 100 4.28 -9.90 -0.95
C PHE A 100 5.73 -9.83 -1.45
N PRO A 101 6.04 -9.09 -2.53
CA PRO A 101 7.38 -9.11 -3.10
C PRO A 101 8.45 -8.67 -2.10
N ARG A 102 9.60 -9.33 -2.13
CA ARG A 102 10.72 -9.04 -1.22
C ARG A 102 11.30 -7.64 -1.46
N LYS A 103 11.51 -7.29 -2.73
CA LYS A 103 11.92 -5.94 -3.14
C LYS A 103 10.70 -5.03 -3.17
N ALA A 104 10.66 -4.06 -2.26
CA ALA A 104 9.58 -3.10 -2.13
C ALA A 104 10.13 -1.74 -1.69
N THR A 105 9.49 -0.66 -2.13
CA THR A 105 9.79 0.68 -1.62
C THR A 105 8.95 0.91 -0.37
N SER A 106 9.54 1.40 0.72
CA SER A 106 8.87 1.46 2.02
C SER A 106 8.86 2.88 2.59
N ILE A 107 7.80 3.23 3.30
CA ILE A 107 7.72 4.43 4.14
C ILE A 107 7.18 4.06 5.52
N SER A 108 7.70 4.75 6.54
CA SER A 108 7.25 4.62 7.93
C SER A 108 6.65 5.95 8.38
N LEU A 109 5.40 5.95 8.84
CA LEU A 109 4.67 7.16 9.23
C LEU A 109 4.16 7.04 10.66
N ALA A 110 4.20 8.13 11.44
CA ALA A 110 3.52 8.13 12.73
C ALA A 110 1.99 8.02 12.50
N PRO A 111 1.25 7.25 13.31
CA PRO A 111 -0.21 7.13 13.23
C PRO A 111 -0.91 8.49 13.19
N GLU A 112 -2.10 8.54 12.61
CA GLU A 112 -3.01 9.71 12.58
C GLU A 112 -2.50 10.96 11.84
N ARG A 113 -1.21 11.01 11.45
CA ARG A 113 -0.70 12.02 10.54
C ARG A 113 -1.15 11.73 9.11
N GLN A 114 -1.59 12.76 8.40
CA GLN A 114 -1.70 12.71 6.94
C GLN A 114 -0.34 12.38 6.33
N VAL A 115 -0.32 11.69 5.20
CA VAL A 115 0.92 11.35 4.48
C VAL A 115 1.57 12.65 4.00
N PRO A 116 2.73 13.05 4.54
CA PRO A 116 3.33 14.31 4.12
C PRO A 116 3.84 14.22 2.68
N ALA A 117 3.53 15.20 1.83
CA ALA A 117 3.92 15.17 0.41
C ALA A 117 5.42 14.89 0.17
N PHE A 118 6.29 15.37 1.07
CA PHE A 118 7.74 15.15 0.97
C PHE A 118 8.15 13.67 1.08
N VAL A 119 7.36 12.80 1.74
CA VAL A 119 7.67 11.37 1.84
C VAL A 119 7.38 10.61 0.53
N LEU A 120 6.56 11.20 -0.34
CA LEU A 120 6.15 10.57 -1.60
C LEU A 120 7.22 10.66 -2.68
N GLY A 121 8.11 11.65 -2.60
CA GLY A 121 9.22 11.82 -3.56
C GLY A 121 10.13 10.58 -3.64
N PRO A 122 10.71 10.11 -2.52
CA PRO A 122 11.47 8.86 -2.49
C PRO A 122 10.67 7.63 -2.92
N MET A 123 9.39 7.54 -2.51
CA MET A 123 8.49 6.45 -2.91
C MET A 123 8.32 6.39 -4.43
N ARG A 124 8.01 7.53 -5.06
CA ARG A 124 7.86 7.64 -6.52
C ARG A 124 9.12 7.22 -7.26
N ARG A 125 10.30 7.66 -6.80
CA ARG A 125 11.59 7.30 -7.42
C ARG A 125 11.87 5.79 -7.32
N GLY A 126 11.74 5.19 -6.13
CA GLY A 126 11.98 3.76 -5.96
C GLY A 126 11.02 2.88 -6.77
N LEU A 127 9.78 3.32 -6.95
CA LEU A 127 8.81 2.65 -7.82
C LEU A 127 9.12 2.83 -9.31
N ALA A 128 9.59 4.00 -9.74
CA ALA A 128 10.03 4.24 -11.11
C ALA A 128 11.22 3.34 -11.48
N GLU A 129 12.25 3.30 -10.63
CA GLU A 129 13.42 2.43 -10.79
C GLU A 129 13.02 0.96 -10.88
N SER A 130 12.03 0.53 -10.08
CA SER A 130 11.54 -0.85 -10.12
C SER A 130 10.88 -1.19 -11.46
N VAL A 131 10.10 -0.27 -12.05
CA VAL A 131 9.49 -0.46 -13.38
C VAL A 131 10.56 -0.53 -14.48
N GLU A 132 11.59 0.31 -14.41
CA GLU A 132 12.69 0.31 -15.38
C GLU A 132 13.47 -0.99 -15.34
N MET A 133 13.80 -1.49 -14.14
CA MET A 133 14.49 -2.76 -13.98
C MET A 133 13.68 -3.95 -14.52
N SER A 134 12.36 -4.00 -14.27
CA SER A 134 11.50 -5.04 -14.85
C SER A 134 11.51 -5.00 -16.38
N ARG A 135 11.53 -3.80 -16.98
CA ARG A 135 11.62 -3.64 -18.44
C ARG A 135 12.97 -4.12 -18.99
N SER A 136 14.07 -3.76 -18.34
CA SER A 136 15.40 -4.20 -18.75
C SER A 136 15.58 -5.71 -18.66
N ALA A 137 15.01 -6.35 -17.63
CA ALA A 137 15.04 -7.81 -17.49
C ALA A 137 14.26 -8.51 -18.62
N ALA A 138 13.10 -7.96 -19.01
CA ALA A 138 12.32 -8.51 -20.12
C ALA A 138 13.05 -8.40 -21.47
N ALA A 139 13.80 -7.32 -21.70
CA ALA A 139 14.52 -7.09 -22.96
C ALA A 139 15.80 -7.92 -23.16
N VAL A 140 16.33 -8.53 -22.10
CA VAL A 140 17.53 -9.38 -22.15
C VAL A 140 17.17 -10.86 -22.32
N GLY A 141 15.90 -11.21 -22.17
CA GLY A 141 15.39 -12.58 -22.29
C GLY A 141 14.87 -12.97 -23.68
N ASP A 142 14.96 -12.06 -24.67
CA ASP A 142 14.66 -12.30 -26.09
C ASP A 142 15.94 -12.51 -26.91
#